data_AF-A0A2E1PGZ8-F1
#
_entry.id   AF-A0A2E1PGZ8-F1
#
_cell.length_a   1.000
_cell.length_b   1.000
_cell.length_c   1.000
_cell.angle_alpha   90.00
_cell.angle_beta   90.00
_cell.angle_gamma   90.00
#
_symmetry.space_group_name_H-M   'P 1'
#
loop_
_entity.id
_entity.type
_entity.pdbx_description
1 polymer ?
#
loop_
_entity_poly.entity_id
_entity_poly.type
_entity_poly.pdbx_seq_one_letter_code
_entity_poly.pdbx_strand_id
1 'polypeptide(L)'
;MRLFLVLMLLNSNNALSKEHYLDQELICIATYELSKDFFRSLKDSSTEKLVTELQKELLEKYEEGHFPVKDLEEKILDLHLKWSNEFDFLPPILENCVQNIR
;
A
#
# COMPACT_ATOMS: atom_id res chain seq x y z
N MET A 1 -30.88 -34.88 -18.64
CA MET A 1 -29.93 -33.74 -18.61
C MET A 1 -30.16 -32.88 -17.37
N ARG A 2 -29.72 -33.31 -16.17
CA ARG A 2 -29.76 -32.49 -14.94
C ARG A 2 -28.55 -32.71 -14.03
N LEU A 3 -27.42 -33.20 -14.57
CA LEU A 3 -26.23 -33.51 -13.78
C LEU A 3 -25.04 -32.57 -14.04
N PHE A 4 -25.16 -31.61 -14.97
CA PHE A 4 -24.05 -30.74 -15.37
C PHE A 4 -23.98 -29.38 -14.65
N LEU A 5 -25.03 -28.99 -13.90
CA LEU A 5 -25.09 -27.67 -13.25
C LEU A 5 -24.45 -27.62 -11.86
N VAL A 6 -24.14 -28.77 -11.24
CA VAL A 6 -23.56 -28.82 -9.90
C VAL A 6 -22.02 -28.72 -9.93
N LEU A 7 -21.38 -29.09 -11.05
CA LEU A 7 -19.91 -29.02 -11.16
C LEU A 7 -19.37 -27.61 -11.42
N MET A 8 -20.18 -26.66 -11.91
CA MET A 8 -19.74 -25.26 -12.06
C MET A 8 -19.79 -24.47 -10.75
N LEU A 9 -20.62 -24.88 -9.79
CA LEU A 9 -20.73 -24.19 -8.48
C LEU A 9 -19.61 -24.58 -7.50
N LEU A 10 -18.88 -25.67 -7.78
CA LEU A 10 -17.73 -26.09 -6.97
C LEU A 10 -16.41 -25.46 -7.42
N ASN A 11 -16.35 -24.91 -8.64
CA ASN A 11 -15.14 -24.22 -9.14
C ASN A 11 -15.08 -22.73 -8.77
N SER A 12 -16.16 -22.13 -8.30
CA SER A 12 -16.17 -20.75 -7.81
C SER A 12 -15.63 -20.59 -6.38
N ASN A 13 -15.36 -21.68 -5.67
CA ASN A 13 -14.82 -21.64 -4.30
C ASN A 13 -13.29 -21.74 -4.23
N ASN A 14 -12.58 -21.83 -5.37
CA ASN A 14 -11.12 -21.90 -5.42
C ASN A 14 -10.45 -20.58 -5.83
N ALA A 15 -11.11 -19.44 -5.62
CA ALA A 15 -10.46 -18.12 -5.71
C ALA A 15 -9.90 -17.63 -4.35
N LEU A 16 -9.73 -18.55 -3.39
CA LEU A 16 -9.19 -18.25 -2.06
C LEU A 16 -7.70 -18.63 -2.00
N SER A 17 -6.86 -17.91 -2.75
CA SER A 17 -5.41 -17.83 -2.49
C SER A 17 -4.73 -16.64 -3.17
N LYS A 18 -5.41 -15.48 -3.27
CA LYS A 18 -4.71 -14.22 -3.56
C LYS A 18 -4.60 -13.47 -2.26
N GLU A 19 -3.37 -13.27 -1.78
CA GLU A 19 -3.07 -12.46 -0.61
C GLU A 19 -3.83 -11.12 -0.72
N HIS A 20 -4.79 -10.91 0.18
CA HIS A 20 -5.51 -9.65 0.27
C HIS A 20 -4.59 -8.66 0.98
N TYR A 21 -4.01 -7.73 0.24
CA TYR A 21 -3.47 -6.50 0.81
C TYR A 21 -4.60 -5.71 1.46
N LEU A 22 -4.33 -5.06 2.60
CA LEU A 22 -5.27 -4.12 3.20
C LEU A 22 -5.15 -2.77 2.49
N ASP A 23 -6.27 -2.10 2.21
CA ASP A 23 -6.28 -0.73 1.65
C ASP A 23 -5.43 0.25 2.48
N GLN A 24 -5.32 0.02 3.79
CA GLN A 24 -4.47 0.79 4.70
C GLN A 24 -2.98 0.64 4.39
N GLU A 25 -2.54 -0.54 3.96
CA GLU A 25 -1.14 -0.81 3.62
C GLU A 25 -0.77 -0.15 2.28
N LEU A 26 -1.71 -0.13 1.32
CA LEU A 26 -1.60 0.68 0.09
C LEU A 26 -1.42 2.17 0.41
N ILE A 27 -2.24 2.70 1.33
CA ILE A 27 -2.11 4.09 1.81
C ILE A 27 -0.74 4.30 2.44
N CYS A 28 -0.23 3.35 3.22
CA CYS A 28 1.07 3.48 3.88
C CYS A 28 2.24 3.48 2.90
N ILE A 29 2.27 2.58 1.91
CA ILE A 29 3.33 2.57 0.89
C ILE A 29 3.32 3.88 0.11
N ALA A 30 2.14 4.34 -0.31
CA ALA A 30 2.00 5.60 -1.03
C ALA A 30 2.41 6.81 -0.17
N THR A 31 2.09 6.80 1.13
CA THR A 31 2.49 7.85 2.08
C THR A 31 4.00 7.87 2.30
N TYR A 32 4.64 6.71 2.45
CA TYR A 32 6.11 6.64 2.55
C TYR A 32 6.80 7.14 1.28
N GLU A 33 6.25 6.84 0.10
CA GLU A 33 6.78 7.35 -1.17
C GLU A 33 6.79 8.88 -1.21
N LEU A 34 5.65 9.51 -0.87
CA LEU A 34 5.54 10.96 -0.81
C LEU A 34 6.46 11.58 0.25
N SER A 35 6.54 10.94 1.41
CA SER A 35 7.33 11.44 2.53
C SER A 35 8.84 11.32 2.26
N LYS A 36 9.27 10.29 1.53
CA LYS A 36 10.66 10.16 1.07
C LYS A 36 11.07 11.36 0.23
N ASP A 37 10.24 11.75 -0.74
CA ASP A 37 10.51 12.93 -1.58
C ASP A 37 10.46 14.23 -0.78
N PHE A 38 9.54 14.35 0.18
CA PHE A 38 9.50 15.46 1.12
C PHE A 38 10.81 15.63 1.88
N PHE A 39 11.25 14.59 2.59
CA PHE A 39 12.46 14.65 3.43
C PHE A 39 13.74 14.80 2.60
N ARG A 40 13.77 14.23 1.39
CA ARG A 40 14.82 14.49 0.41
C ARG A 40 14.90 15.97 0.05
N SER A 41 13.76 16.64 -0.19
CA SER A 41 13.74 18.08 -0.49
C SER A 41 14.23 18.94 0.68
N LEU A 42 14.00 18.48 1.92
CA LEU A 42 14.49 19.10 3.15
C LEU A 42 15.95 18.78 3.46
N LYS A 43 16.60 17.88 2.69
CA LYS A 43 17.93 17.33 2.96
C LYS A 43 18.03 16.60 4.31
N ASP A 44 16.92 16.08 4.82
CA ASP A 44 16.89 15.22 6.00
C ASP A 44 17.10 13.76 5.57
N SER A 45 18.36 13.40 5.34
CA SER A 45 18.74 12.05 4.93
C SER A 45 18.44 10.99 5.99
N SER A 46 18.35 11.36 7.26
CA SER A 46 18.08 10.43 8.36
C SER A 46 16.64 9.95 8.32
N THR A 47 15.69 10.88 8.15
CA THR A 47 14.27 10.56 8.06
C THR A 47 13.92 9.95 6.70
N GLU A 48 14.54 10.42 5.59
CA GLU A 48 14.43 9.79 4.27
C GLU A 48 14.79 8.30 4.33
N LYS A 49 15.91 7.97 4.99
CA LYS A 49 16.35 6.58 5.15
C LYS A 49 15.35 5.77 5.97
N LEU A 50 14.88 6.31 7.10
CA LEU A 50 13.89 5.65 7.95
C LEU A 50 12.60 5.31 7.19
N VAL A 51 12.02 6.27 6.47
CA VAL A 51 10.76 6.01 5.72
C VAL A 51 10.98 5.02 4.57
N THR A 52 12.17 5.02 3.96
CA THR A 52 12.53 4.05 2.93
C THR A 52 12.65 2.62 3.51
N GLU A 53 13.25 2.47 4.68
CA GLU A 53 13.37 1.18 5.37
C GLU A 53 11.99 0.64 5.78
N LEU A 54 11.12 1.49 6.34
CA LEU A 54 9.74 1.12 6.70
C LEU A 54 8.90 0.72 5.48
N GLN A 55 9.04 1.45 4.37
CA GLN A 55 8.38 1.10 3.10
C GLN A 55 8.83 -0.28 2.62
N LYS A 56 10.13 -0.58 2.70
CA LYS A 56 10.69 -1.89 2.33
C LYS A 56 10.17 -3.00 3.23
N GLU A 57 10.16 -2.79 4.55
CA GLU A 57 9.62 -3.74 5.53
C GLU A 57 8.15 -4.08 5.26
N LEU A 58 7.35 -3.08 4.88
CA LEU A 58 5.95 -3.29 4.50
C LEU A 58 5.82 -4.08 3.19
N LEU A 59 6.64 -3.78 2.19
CA LEU A 59 6.66 -4.50 0.91
C LEU A 59 7.13 -5.95 1.07
N GLU A 60 8.05 -6.23 1.99
CA GLU A 60 8.55 -7.58 2.30
C GLU A 60 7.48 -8.48 2.95
N LYS A 61 6.35 -7.93 3.42
CA LYS A 61 5.21 -8.73 3.92
C LYS A 61 4.46 -9.47 2.81
N TYR A 62 4.62 -9.07 1.55
CA TYR A 62 3.95 -9.67 0.40
C TYR A 62 4.94 -10.55 -0.38
N GLU A 63 4.50 -11.72 -0.84
CA GLU A 63 5.33 -12.51 -1.75
C GLU A 63 5.63 -11.72 -3.04
N GLU A 64 6.84 -11.90 -3.61
CA GLU A 64 7.27 -11.25 -4.85
C GLU A 64 6.18 -11.40 -5.94
N GLY A 65 5.57 -10.27 -6.32
CA GLY A 65 4.64 -10.20 -7.46
C GLY A 65 3.15 -10.08 -7.12
N HIS A 66 2.74 -9.95 -5.86
CA HIS A 66 1.31 -9.83 -5.49
C HIS A 66 0.80 -8.46 -5.06
N PHE A 67 1.56 -7.37 -5.27
CA PHE A 67 1.07 -6.02 -5.02
C PHE A 67 0.46 -5.39 -6.29
N PRO A 68 -0.78 -4.88 -6.26
CA PRO A 68 -1.42 -4.24 -7.42
C PRO A 68 -0.76 -2.89 -7.72
N VAL A 69 0.29 -2.89 -8.54
CA VAL A 69 1.05 -1.68 -8.91
C VAL A 69 0.13 -0.53 -9.35
N LYS A 70 -0.93 -0.85 -10.11
CA LYS A 70 -1.93 0.13 -10.54
C LYS A 70 -2.65 0.80 -9.37
N ASP A 71 -3.12 0.03 -8.38
CA ASP A 71 -3.84 0.58 -7.22
C ASP A 71 -2.90 1.45 -6.38
N LEU A 72 -1.62 1.09 -6.31
CA LEU A 72 -0.58 1.89 -5.64
C LEU A 72 -0.35 3.22 -6.36
N GLU A 73 -0.17 3.20 -7.68
CA GLU A 73 0.00 4.41 -8.49
C GLU A 73 -1.20 5.36 -8.38
N GLU A 74 -2.42 4.81 -8.43
CA GLU A 74 -3.65 5.57 -8.19
C GLU A 74 -3.65 6.17 -6.77
N LYS A 75 -3.22 5.41 -5.76
CA LYS A 75 -3.18 5.90 -4.37
C LYS A 75 -2.12 6.99 -4.16
N ILE A 76 -0.94 6.85 -4.78
CA ILE A 76 0.10 7.88 -4.77
C ILE A 76 -0.45 9.17 -5.37
N LEU A 77 -1.11 9.09 -6.52
CA LEU A 77 -1.71 10.26 -7.17
C LEU A 77 -2.77 10.93 -6.28
N ASP A 78 -3.70 10.15 -5.72
CA ASP A 78 -4.75 10.65 -4.81
C ASP A 78 -4.14 11.42 -3.62
N LEU A 79 -3.15 10.83 -2.96
CA LEU A 79 -2.49 11.43 -1.80
C LEU A 79 -1.66 12.66 -2.20
N HIS A 80 -1.00 12.63 -3.36
CA HIS A 80 -0.25 13.76 -3.88
C HIS A 80 -1.16 14.96 -4.18
N LEU A 81 -2.33 14.72 -4.77
CA LEU A 81 -3.37 15.74 -4.99
C LEU A 81 -3.89 16.28 -3.66
N LYS A 82 -4.17 15.41 -2.69
CA LYS A 82 -4.64 15.84 -1.38
C LYS A 82 -3.61 16.69 -0.64
N TRP A 83 -2.36 16.27 -0.63
CA TRP A 83 -1.28 17.02 0.02
C TRP A 83 -1.07 18.39 -0.64
N SER A 84 -1.19 18.49 -1.97
CA SER A 84 -1.13 19.79 -2.65
C SER A 84 -2.21 20.79 -2.21
N ASN A 85 -3.32 20.29 -1.63
CA ASN A 85 -4.42 21.09 -1.10
C ASN A 85 -4.35 21.27 0.43
N GLU A 86 -3.80 20.30 1.17
CA GLU A 86 -3.73 20.28 2.63
C GLU A 86 -2.32 19.91 3.11
N PHE A 87 -1.51 20.91 3.47
CA PHE A 87 -0.08 20.72 3.78
C PHE A 87 0.17 19.82 5.02
N ASP A 88 -0.70 19.86 6.02
CA ASP A 88 -0.54 19.14 7.30
C ASP A 88 -1.10 17.70 7.27
N PHE A 89 -1.42 17.19 6.08
CA PHE A 89 -2.12 15.91 5.92
C PHE A 89 -1.24 14.67 6.11
N LEU A 90 0.07 14.75 5.82
CA LEU A 90 0.99 13.61 5.85
C LEU A 90 1.34 13.09 7.26
N PRO A 91 1.64 13.95 8.27
CA PRO A 91 2.12 13.47 9.57
C PRO A 91 1.18 12.49 10.29
N PRO A 92 -0.16 12.72 10.35
CA PRO A 92 -1.07 11.77 11.00
C PRO A 92 -1.11 10.39 10.34
N ILE A 93 -0.92 10.32 9.01
CA ILE A 93 -0.95 9.05 8.28
C ILE A 93 0.37 8.31 8.51
N LEU A 94 1.49 9.01 8.45
CA LEU A 94 2.81 8.44 8.75
C LEU A 94 2.83 7.78 10.14
N GLU A 95 2.30 8.45 11.17
CA GLU A 95 2.27 7.90 12.53
C GLU A 95 1.46 6.60 12.61
N ASN A 96 0.30 6.57 11.96
CA ASN A 96 -0.55 5.38 11.88
C ASN A 96 0.16 4.23 11.14
N CYS A 97 0.82 4.54 10.03
CA CYS A 97 1.58 3.54 9.26
C CYS A 97 2.74 2.94 10.03
N VAL A 98 3.46 3.73 10.83
CA VAL A 98 4.53 3.23 11.71
C VAL A 98 3.97 2.29 12.76
N GLN A 99 2.79 2.59 13.33
CA GLN A 99 2.14 1.74 14.34
C GLN A 99 1.62 0.42 13.76
N ASN A 100 1.20 0.37 12.49
CA ASN A 100 0.68 -0.86 11.88
C ASN A 100 1.76 -1.82 11.38
N ILE A 101 3.00 -1.34 11.22
CA ILE A 101 4.15 -2.18 10.84
C ILE A 101 4.79 -2.84 12.06
N ARG A 102 4.85 -2.12 13.20
CA ARG A 102 5.46 -2.57 14.47
C ARG A 102 4.52 -3.43 15.31
#